data_AF-R6A9F2-F1
#
_entry.id   AF-R6A9F2-F1
#
_cell.length_a   1.000
_cell.length_b   1.000
_cell.length_c   1.000
_cell.angle_alpha   90.00
_cell.angle_beta   90.00
_cell.angle_gamma   90.00
#
_symmetry.space_group_name_H-M   'P 1'
#
loop_
_entity.id
_entity.type
_entity.pdbx_description
1 polymer ?
#
loop_
_entity_poly.entity_id
_entity_poly.type
_entity_poly.pdbx_seq_one_letter_code
_entity_poly.pdbx_strand_id
1 'polypeptide(L)'
;MTLHEAIKKLVAQFGESIVTEVRLANLLADLNGYQDYPAMKMVLKEFLKAGYGKKLFDIYSKDSQNAISKSVDFTKTFASVSNYKEDLISYASDCILFALGCITTINEPMTKGYDPYTKGDGDILDNLANQLASLQKEYLDLLDRLATLPQNIYKDAPGYYSTEALNKLYAVEAKIAVIIKETNSTVSLDWCTNKRTEKLEYFKKQKTEAVAKALDELRCQYKKLLASLIIVPKKFGVKRSGHYDDNGEKELSSVEDDIKLNYYNMGKSYDNWCKKEKNKYLAKYHIDNKSVALQLFAKIGIPAAVVIGASGTGISYMTSSSAIEQFEHTIALGEQQAAAGEYGKAIQLFSNAKNNYTASFRPGHYQEIAVEHINATVNDVTQSCVKMVEEGRLIDANTLLLSLPHKVISENEQLSEQYNAAKSALDKAINDGLDNLISDIASNHGKLSDTSKQKLNELLKINPNDYWLNFIKNKER
;
A
#
# COMPACT_ATOMS: atom_id res chain seq x y z
N MET A 1 49.52 1.87 -3.70
CA MET A 1 50.60 1.68 -4.70
C MET A 1 50.28 0.39 -5.41
N THR A 2 50.34 0.35 -6.74
CA THR A 2 50.03 -0.87 -7.50
C THR A 2 51.08 -1.95 -7.24
N LEU A 3 50.71 -3.23 -7.44
CA LEU A 3 51.58 -4.36 -7.17
C LEU A 3 52.92 -4.27 -7.92
N HIS A 4 52.89 -3.92 -9.20
CA HIS A 4 54.08 -3.82 -10.05
C HIS A 4 55.01 -2.67 -9.64
N GLU A 5 54.47 -1.50 -9.28
CA GLU A 5 55.28 -0.39 -8.75
C GLU A 5 55.90 -0.73 -7.40
N ALA A 6 55.17 -1.47 -6.56
CA ALA A 6 55.67 -1.96 -5.29
C ALA A 6 56.85 -2.94 -5.48
N ILE A 7 56.74 -3.89 -6.43
CA ILE A 7 57.84 -4.82 -6.75
C ILE A 7 59.03 -4.07 -7.32
N LYS A 8 58.82 -3.14 -8.25
CA LYS A 8 59.88 -2.31 -8.85
C LYS A 8 60.65 -1.52 -7.79
N LYS A 9 59.95 -0.94 -6.81
CA LYS A 9 60.57 -0.25 -5.68
C LYS A 9 61.43 -1.21 -4.82
N LEU A 10 60.95 -2.42 -4.56
CA LEU A 10 61.70 -3.42 -3.79
C LEU A 10 62.91 -3.96 -4.56
N VAL A 11 62.81 -4.13 -5.88
CA VAL A 11 63.94 -4.47 -6.75
C VAL A 11 65.02 -3.38 -6.70
N ALA A 12 64.63 -2.10 -6.79
CA ALA A 12 65.58 -0.99 -6.67
C ALA A 12 66.25 -0.92 -5.28
N GLN A 13 65.55 -1.32 -4.22
CA GLN A 13 66.05 -1.25 -2.85
C GLN A 13 66.91 -2.46 -2.43
N PHE A 14 66.54 -3.66 -2.86
CA PHE A 14 67.14 -4.93 -2.39
C PHE A 14 67.89 -5.69 -3.49
N GLY A 15 67.90 -5.19 -4.72
CA GLY A 15 68.48 -5.84 -5.89
C GLY A 15 67.49 -6.78 -6.59
N GLU A 16 67.75 -7.07 -7.86
CA GLU A 16 66.86 -7.85 -8.74
C GLU A 16 66.61 -9.28 -8.25
N SER A 17 67.56 -9.88 -7.53
CA SER A 17 67.43 -11.23 -6.97
C SER A 17 66.27 -11.37 -5.98
N ILE A 18 65.73 -10.26 -5.44
CA ILE A 18 64.57 -10.28 -4.54
C ILE A 18 63.34 -10.96 -5.17
N VAL A 19 63.22 -10.94 -6.51
CA VAL A 19 62.13 -11.62 -7.24
C VAL A 19 62.19 -13.14 -7.19
N THR A 20 63.27 -13.69 -6.62
CA THR A 20 63.43 -15.13 -6.39
C THR A 20 63.00 -15.55 -4.97
N GLU A 21 62.78 -14.59 -4.07
CA GLU A 21 62.61 -14.84 -2.64
C GLU A 21 61.14 -14.75 -2.22
N VAL A 22 60.66 -15.75 -1.48
CA VAL A 22 59.30 -15.73 -0.89
C VAL A 22 59.07 -14.51 0.02
N ARG A 23 60.14 -13.96 0.61
CA ARG A 23 60.08 -12.73 1.44
C ARG A 23 59.55 -11.52 0.66
N LEU A 24 59.75 -11.45 -0.66
CA LEU A 24 59.16 -10.41 -1.49
C LEU A 24 57.65 -10.29 -1.27
N ALA A 25 56.94 -11.43 -1.22
CA ALA A 25 55.49 -11.45 -1.02
C ALA A 25 55.04 -10.88 0.35
N ASN A 26 55.92 -10.91 1.36
CA ASN A 26 55.64 -10.30 2.65
C ASN A 26 55.96 -8.81 2.66
N LEU A 27 57.09 -8.39 2.09
CA LEU A 27 57.50 -6.98 2.01
C LEU A 27 56.50 -6.12 1.21
N LEU A 28 55.86 -6.71 0.20
CA LEU A 28 54.81 -6.04 -0.59
C LEU A 28 53.58 -5.69 0.25
N ALA A 29 53.30 -6.42 1.33
CA ALA A 29 52.20 -6.10 2.23
C ALA A 29 52.48 -4.80 2.99
N ASP A 30 53.72 -4.57 3.44
CA ASP A 30 54.12 -3.36 4.15
C ASP A 30 54.05 -2.10 3.26
N LEU A 31 54.12 -2.30 1.95
CA LEU A 31 54.01 -1.27 0.93
C LEU A 31 52.58 -1.07 0.38
N ASN A 32 51.58 -1.74 0.97
CA ASN A 32 50.20 -1.79 0.48
C ASN A 32 50.09 -2.24 -1.00
N GLY A 33 51.01 -3.08 -1.48
CA GLY A 33 51.06 -3.53 -2.88
C GLY A 33 49.91 -4.46 -3.30
N TYR A 34 49.13 -4.96 -2.35
CA TYR A 34 47.99 -5.87 -2.59
C TYR A 34 46.62 -5.22 -2.46
N GLN A 35 46.57 -3.89 -2.32
CA GLN A 35 45.32 -3.17 -2.08
C GLN A 35 44.28 -3.43 -3.19
N ASP A 36 44.71 -3.45 -4.45
CA ASP A 36 43.81 -3.61 -5.60
C ASP A 36 43.40 -5.08 -5.81
N TYR A 37 44.30 -6.02 -5.48
CA TYR A 37 44.11 -7.46 -5.63
C TYR A 37 44.64 -8.25 -4.41
N PRO A 38 43.85 -8.37 -3.33
CA PRO A 38 44.28 -9.04 -2.10
C PRO A 38 44.73 -10.49 -2.30
N ALA A 39 44.13 -11.22 -3.25
CA ALA A 39 44.47 -12.59 -3.59
C ALA A 39 45.91 -12.76 -4.09
N MET A 40 46.50 -11.70 -4.68
CA MET A 40 47.85 -11.74 -5.23
C MET A 40 48.93 -12.00 -4.18
N LYS A 41 48.64 -11.74 -2.90
CA LYS A 41 49.54 -12.11 -1.81
C LYS A 41 49.78 -13.62 -1.78
N MET A 42 48.71 -14.42 -1.89
CA MET A 42 48.82 -15.88 -1.89
C MET A 42 49.36 -16.41 -3.21
N VAL A 43 48.88 -15.89 -4.35
CA VAL A 43 49.35 -16.28 -5.69
C VAL A 43 50.86 -16.08 -5.81
N LEU A 44 51.35 -14.87 -5.51
CA LEU A 44 52.77 -14.56 -5.63
C LEU A 44 53.61 -15.38 -4.64
N LYS A 45 53.14 -15.56 -3.40
CA LYS A 45 53.85 -16.36 -2.40
C LYS A 45 54.03 -17.82 -2.86
N GLU A 46 52.97 -18.46 -3.34
CA GLU A 46 53.03 -19.85 -3.81
C GLU A 46 53.79 -19.98 -5.14
N PHE A 47 53.69 -19.00 -6.04
CA PHE A 47 54.48 -18.93 -7.28
C PHE A 47 55.99 -18.86 -6.99
N LEU A 48 56.39 -18.02 -6.04
CA LEU A 48 57.77 -17.90 -5.58
C LEU A 48 58.25 -19.17 -4.85
N LYS A 49 57.40 -19.74 -3.99
CA LYS A 49 57.69 -20.97 -3.24
C LYS A 49 57.87 -22.18 -4.16
N ALA A 50 57.10 -22.25 -5.25
CA ALA A 50 57.25 -23.26 -6.30
C ALA A 50 58.48 -23.00 -7.22
N GLY A 51 59.26 -21.96 -6.95
CA GLY A 51 60.52 -21.66 -7.61
C GLY A 51 60.38 -20.96 -8.97
N TYR A 52 59.17 -20.54 -9.36
CA TYR A 52 58.97 -19.90 -10.66
C TYR A 52 59.61 -18.51 -10.75
N GLY A 53 59.70 -17.76 -9.63
CA GLY A 53 60.47 -16.51 -9.58
C GLY A 53 61.95 -16.73 -9.91
N LYS A 54 62.56 -17.79 -9.36
CA LYS A 54 63.94 -18.18 -9.67
C LYS A 54 64.10 -18.63 -11.12
N LYS A 55 63.21 -19.50 -11.62
CA LYS A 55 63.24 -19.95 -13.02
C LYS A 55 63.15 -18.77 -14.00
N LEU A 56 62.31 -17.80 -13.70
CA LEU A 56 62.14 -16.60 -14.52
C LEU A 56 63.36 -15.69 -14.45
N PHE A 57 63.92 -15.48 -13.25
CA PHE A 57 65.14 -14.70 -13.04
C PHE A 57 66.39 -15.33 -13.71
N ASP A 58 66.54 -16.65 -13.65
CA ASP A 58 67.67 -17.39 -14.25
C ASP A 58 67.65 -17.28 -15.79
N ILE A 59 66.47 -17.21 -16.40
CA ILE A 59 66.30 -16.98 -17.85
C ILE A 59 66.56 -15.50 -18.17
N TYR A 60 65.93 -14.59 -17.41
CA TYR A 60 66.11 -13.14 -17.55
C TYR A 60 67.58 -12.73 -17.53
N SER A 61 68.35 -13.27 -16.58
CA SER A 61 69.77 -12.95 -16.41
C SER A 61 70.64 -13.35 -17.62
N LYS A 62 70.10 -14.18 -18.52
CA LYS A 62 70.77 -14.63 -19.75
C LYS A 62 70.18 -13.97 -21.00
N ASP A 63 68.85 -13.86 -21.05
CA ASP A 63 68.10 -13.32 -22.18
C ASP A 63 66.74 -12.78 -21.68
N SER A 64 66.62 -11.45 -21.64
CA SER A 64 65.43 -10.76 -21.16
C SER A 64 64.21 -10.96 -22.07
N GLN A 65 64.39 -11.18 -23.38
CA GLN A 65 63.30 -11.43 -24.32
C GLN A 65 62.78 -12.86 -24.21
N ASN A 66 63.68 -13.81 -24.00
CA ASN A 66 63.31 -15.21 -23.74
C ASN A 66 62.59 -15.38 -22.40
N ALA A 67 62.85 -14.51 -21.42
CA ALA A 67 62.09 -14.51 -20.16
C ALA A 67 60.61 -14.19 -20.36
N ILE A 68 60.27 -13.34 -21.34
CA ILE A 68 58.87 -13.01 -21.69
C ILE A 68 58.17 -14.20 -22.35
N SER A 69 58.83 -14.87 -23.30
CA SER A 69 58.22 -16.05 -23.95
C SER A 69 58.06 -17.21 -22.95
N LYS A 70 59.05 -17.41 -22.07
CA LYS A 70 59.04 -18.48 -21.06
C LYS A 70 58.11 -18.20 -19.88
N SER A 71 57.80 -16.94 -19.58
CA SER A 71 56.82 -16.62 -18.54
C SER A 71 55.42 -17.14 -18.88
N VAL A 72 55.06 -17.19 -20.17
CA VAL A 72 53.81 -17.80 -20.64
C VAL A 72 53.80 -19.30 -20.39
N ASP A 73 54.89 -20.00 -20.71
CA ASP A 73 55.04 -21.43 -20.44
C ASP A 73 54.96 -21.73 -18.94
N PHE A 74 55.61 -20.90 -18.11
CA PHE A 74 55.59 -21.00 -16.66
C PHE A 74 54.22 -20.71 -16.06
N THR A 75 53.52 -19.71 -16.60
CA THR A 75 52.17 -19.37 -16.21
C THR A 75 51.24 -20.54 -16.48
N LYS A 76 51.28 -21.13 -17.68
CA LYS A 76 50.48 -22.33 -18.01
C LYS A 76 50.83 -23.53 -17.14
N THR A 77 52.11 -23.79 -16.94
CA THR A 77 52.57 -24.91 -16.10
C THR A 77 52.17 -24.73 -14.64
N PHE A 78 52.27 -23.52 -14.10
CA PHE A 78 51.85 -23.25 -12.72
C PHE A 78 50.33 -23.27 -12.59
N ALA A 79 49.60 -22.77 -13.58
CA ALA A 79 48.14 -22.85 -13.64
C ALA A 79 47.66 -24.31 -13.69
N SER A 80 48.39 -25.21 -14.36
CA SER A 80 48.00 -26.63 -14.42
C SER A 80 48.22 -27.39 -13.11
N VAL A 81 49.07 -26.89 -12.20
CA VAL A 81 49.38 -27.55 -10.92
C VAL A 81 48.89 -26.79 -9.69
N SER A 82 48.32 -25.60 -9.88
CA SER A 82 47.76 -24.76 -8.82
C SER A 82 46.27 -24.52 -9.05
N ASN A 83 45.55 -24.10 -8.01
CA ASN A 83 44.13 -23.74 -8.12
C ASN A 83 43.92 -22.25 -8.42
N TYR A 84 44.93 -21.57 -8.94
CA TYR A 84 44.84 -20.15 -9.29
C TYR A 84 44.50 -20.00 -10.76
N LYS A 85 43.70 -18.98 -11.08
CA LYS A 85 43.38 -18.66 -12.46
C LYS A 85 44.62 -18.20 -13.22
N GLU A 86 44.69 -18.56 -14.49
CA GLU A 86 45.81 -18.22 -15.37
C GLU A 86 46.02 -16.70 -15.49
N ASP A 87 44.96 -15.88 -15.47
CA ASP A 87 45.06 -14.42 -15.52
C ASP A 87 45.77 -13.83 -14.28
N LEU A 88 45.49 -14.35 -13.08
CA LEU A 88 46.16 -13.95 -11.84
C LEU A 88 47.64 -14.39 -11.82
N ILE A 89 47.94 -15.57 -12.34
CA ILE A 89 49.32 -16.07 -12.44
C ILE A 89 50.10 -15.28 -13.49
N SER A 90 49.48 -14.99 -14.65
CA SER A 90 50.05 -14.14 -15.69
C SER A 90 50.37 -12.76 -15.12
N TYR A 91 49.43 -12.17 -14.37
CA TYR A 91 49.64 -10.88 -13.72
C TYR A 91 50.81 -10.91 -12.71
N ALA A 92 50.98 -11.99 -11.95
CA ALA A 92 52.14 -12.14 -11.05
C ALA A 92 53.46 -12.14 -11.84
N SER A 93 53.52 -12.89 -12.93
CA SER A 93 54.69 -12.98 -13.81
C SER A 93 54.98 -11.63 -14.49
N ASP A 94 53.94 -10.96 -14.99
CA ASP A 94 54.05 -9.65 -15.64
C ASP A 94 54.51 -8.57 -14.66
N CYS A 95 54.03 -8.58 -13.41
CA CYS A 95 54.51 -7.64 -12.39
C CYS A 95 56.00 -7.84 -12.08
N ILE A 96 56.50 -9.08 -12.09
CA ILE A 96 57.93 -9.36 -11.94
C ILE A 96 58.71 -8.89 -13.18
N LEU A 97 58.26 -9.25 -14.38
CA LEU A 97 58.90 -8.86 -15.64
C LEU A 97 58.95 -7.33 -15.82
N PHE A 98 57.89 -6.63 -15.40
CA PHE A 98 57.85 -5.17 -15.42
C PHE A 98 58.87 -4.57 -14.45
N ALA A 99 58.98 -5.13 -13.24
CA ALA A 99 59.94 -4.67 -12.25
C ALA A 99 61.40 -4.89 -12.69
N LEU A 100 61.65 -5.94 -13.47
CA LEU A 100 62.96 -6.25 -14.09
C LEU A 100 63.21 -5.48 -15.40
N GLY A 101 62.26 -4.69 -15.86
CA GLY A 101 62.38 -3.88 -17.09
C GLY A 101 62.21 -4.66 -18.40
N CYS A 102 61.70 -5.90 -18.37
CA CYS A 102 61.46 -6.71 -19.56
C CYS A 102 60.24 -6.24 -20.36
N ILE A 103 59.21 -5.75 -19.66
CA ILE A 103 57.97 -5.25 -20.27
C ILE A 103 57.66 -3.86 -19.73
N THR A 104 57.01 -3.03 -20.55
CA THR A 104 56.62 -1.66 -20.19
C THR A 104 55.14 -1.50 -19.90
N THR A 105 54.35 -2.54 -20.20
CA THR A 105 52.89 -2.55 -20.04
C THR A 105 52.46 -3.83 -19.35
N ILE A 106 51.46 -3.75 -18.47
CA ILE A 106 50.94 -4.88 -17.73
C ILE A 106 49.45 -5.01 -18.02
N ASN A 107 49.01 -6.24 -18.27
CA ASN A 107 47.60 -6.56 -18.38
C ASN A 107 47.05 -6.87 -16.99
N GLU A 108 46.12 -6.05 -16.52
CA GLU A 108 45.44 -6.31 -15.25
C GLU A 108 44.52 -7.54 -15.33
N PRO A 109 44.40 -8.34 -14.25
CA PRO A 109 43.59 -9.54 -14.28
C PRO A 109 42.11 -9.16 -14.38
N MET A 110 41.37 -9.88 -15.23
CA MET A 110 39.94 -9.62 -15.46
C MET A 110 39.08 -10.02 -14.24
N THR A 111 39.62 -10.83 -13.34
CA THR A 111 38.88 -11.34 -12.17
C THR A 111 39.66 -11.13 -10.86
N LYS A 112 38.94 -10.79 -9.77
CA LYS A 112 39.53 -10.50 -8.45
C LYS A 112 39.64 -11.72 -7.51
N GLY A 113 39.49 -12.96 -8.00
CA GLY A 113 39.30 -14.12 -7.11
C GLY A 113 39.65 -15.51 -7.65
N TYR A 114 40.02 -16.36 -6.69
CA TYR A 114 40.33 -17.81 -6.71
C TYR A 114 39.21 -18.66 -7.32
N ASP A 115 39.54 -19.71 -8.10
CA ASP A 115 38.59 -20.68 -8.67
C ASP A 115 39.00 -22.12 -8.32
N PRO A 116 38.24 -22.85 -7.47
CA PRO A 116 38.66 -24.13 -6.91
C PRO A 116 38.50 -25.37 -7.80
N TYR A 117 38.37 -25.27 -9.14
CA TYR A 117 38.14 -26.45 -9.96
C TYR A 117 39.42 -27.20 -10.37
N THR A 118 39.67 -28.32 -9.69
CA THR A 118 40.62 -29.39 -10.02
C THR A 118 40.28 -30.09 -11.35
N LYS A 119 41.28 -30.36 -12.21
CA LYS A 119 41.18 -31.33 -13.33
C LYS A 119 41.95 -32.61 -12.98
N GLY A 120 41.25 -33.75 -12.98
CA GLY A 120 41.86 -35.08 -13.06
C GLY A 120 42.06 -35.51 -14.51
N ASP A 121 43.05 -36.38 -14.73
CA ASP A 121 43.46 -36.92 -16.03
C ASP A 121 42.31 -37.59 -16.78
N GLY A 122 41.94 -37.01 -17.92
CA GLY A 122 40.99 -37.54 -18.90
C GLY A 122 40.85 -36.52 -20.02
N ASP A 123 40.87 -36.97 -21.28
CA ASP A 123 40.73 -36.10 -22.44
C ASP A 123 39.49 -35.22 -22.26
N ILE A 124 39.68 -33.90 -22.27
CA ILE A 124 38.67 -32.93 -21.83
C ILE A 124 37.33 -33.15 -22.54
N LEU A 125 37.38 -33.59 -23.79
CA LEU A 125 36.24 -33.86 -24.66
C LEU A 125 35.43 -35.11 -24.24
N ASP A 126 36.09 -36.19 -23.80
CA ASP A 126 35.43 -37.45 -23.40
C ASP A 126 34.67 -37.32 -22.07
N ASN A 127 35.04 -36.34 -21.25
CA ASN A 127 34.42 -36.08 -19.95
C ASN A 127 33.34 -34.97 -19.99
N LEU A 128 33.12 -34.30 -21.14
CA LEU A 128 32.18 -33.17 -21.21
C LEU A 128 30.73 -33.56 -20.90
N ALA A 129 30.30 -34.76 -21.30
CA ALA A 129 28.95 -35.26 -20.98
C ALA A 129 28.75 -35.48 -19.47
N ASN A 130 29.75 -36.05 -18.79
CA ASN A 130 29.73 -36.26 -17.34
C ASN A 130 29.86 -34.93 -16.58
N GLN A 131 30.67 -33.99 -17.08
CA GLN A 131 30.77 -32.64 -16.54
C GLN A 131 29.46 -31.87 -16.70
N LEU A 132 28.80 -31.98 -17.86
CA LEU A 132 27.48 -31.39 -18.07
C LEU A 132 26.46 -31.97 -17.08
N ALA A 133 26.42 -33.29 -16.92
CA ALA A 133 25.53 -33.94 -15.96
C ALA A 133 25.82 -33.52 -14.50
N SER A 134 27.09 -33.39 -14.12
CA SER A 134 27.50 -32.91 -12.80
C SER A 134 27.10 -31.46 -12.57
N LEU A 135 27.28 -30.57 -13.57
CA LEU A 135 26.90 -29.16 -13.48
C LEU A 135 25.38 -28.99 -13.47
N GLN A 136 24.63 -29.78 -14.24
CA GLN A 136 23.17 -29.82 -14.19
C GLN A 136 22.69 -30.25 -12.81
N LYS A 137 23.32 -31.26 -12.20
CA LYS A 137 23.02 -31.67 -10.82
C LYS A 137 23.34 -30.56 -9.82
N GLU A 138 24.53 -29.97 -9.90
CA GLU A 138 24.94 -28.84 -9.05
C GLU A 138 23.93 -27.69 -9.17
N TYR A 139 23.49 -27.36 -10.39
CA TYR A 139 22.50 -26.34 -10.64
C TYR A 139 21.15 -26.65 -9.95
N LEU A 140 20.66 -27.88 -10.06
CA LEU A 140 19.43 -28.31 -9.37
C LEU A 140 19.58 -28.26 -7.85
N ASP A 141 20.70 -28.71 -7.30
CA ASP A 141 20.99 -28.66 -5.87
C ASP A 141 21.07 -27.20 -5.36
N LEU A 142 21.62 -26.28 -6.18
CA LEU A 142 21.63 -24.85 -5.88
C LEU A 142 20.25 -24.21 -5.93
N LEU A 143 19.39 -24.60 -6.89
CA LEU A 143 18.00 -24.15 -6.91
C LEU A 143 17.28 -24.54 -5.62
N ASP A 144 17.52 -25.74 -5.09
CA ASP A 144 16.93 -26.17 -3.82
C ASP A 144 17.50 -25.40 -2.62
N ARG A 145 18.83 -25.25 -2.55
CA ARG A 145 19.51 -24.68 -1.39
C ARG A 145 19.39 -23.16 -1.28
N LEU A 146 19.39 -22.45 -2.40
CA LEU A 146 19.45 -20.98 -2.44
C LEU A 146 18.07 -20.32 -2.49
N ALA A 147 16.99 -21.10 -2.62
CA ALA A 147 15.64 -20.57 -2.57
C ALA A 147 15.37 -19.91 -1.21
N THR A 148 14.95 -18.65 -1.25
CA THR A 148 14.42 -17.96 -0.08
C THR A 148 12.94 -18.31 0.04
N LEU A 149 12.60 -19.10 1.05
CA LEU A 149 11.22 -19.52 1.32
C LEU A 149 10.49 -18.49 2.19
N PRO A 150 9.17 -18.33 2.01
CA PRO A 150 8.37 -17.46 2.88
C PRO A 150 8.42 -17.96 4.33
N GLN A 151 8.59 -17.04 5.29
CA GLN A 151 8.45 -17.39 6.71
C GLN A 151 6.97 -17.60 7.05
N ASN A 152 6.11 -16.78 6.46
CA ASN A 152 4.68 -16.92 6.50
C ASN A 152 4.14 -17.12 5.08
N ILE A 153 3.78 -18.37 4.75
CA ILE A 153 3.30 -18.75 3.41
C ILE A 153 2.06 -17.97 2.96
N TYR A 154 1.31 -17.38 3.89
CA TYR A 154 0.12 -16.58 3.60
C TYR A 154 0.48 -15.13 3.28
N LYS A 155 1.37 -14.51 4.06
CA LYS A 155 1.67 -13.06 3.99
C LYS A 155 2.85 -12.73 3.09
N ASP A 156 3.85 -13.58 3.05
CA ASP A 156 5.11 -13.30 2.35
C ASP A 156 5.02 -13.70 0.88
N ALA A 157 5.91 -13.15 0.05
CA ALA A 157 6.01 -13.55 -1.35
C ALA A 157 6.29 -15.07 -1.50
N PRO A 158 5.84 -15.71 -2.60
CA PRO A 158 6.27 -17.08 -2.91
C PRO A 158 7.79 -17.21 -2.91
N GLY A 159 8.28 -18.44 -2.75
CA GLY A 159 9.71 -18.72 -2.79
C GLY A 159 10.40 -18.09 -4.00
N TYR A 160 11.51 -17.41 -3.76
CA TYR A 160 12.24 -16.64 -4.78
C TYR A 160 13.75 -16.77 -4.60
N TYR A 161 14.51 -16.28 -5.58
CA TYR A 161 15.96 -16.21 -5.51
C TYR A 161 16.40 -14.76 -5.36
N SER A 162 17.19 -14.48 -4.32
CA SER A 162 17.81 -13.16 -4.12
C SER A 162 18.85 -12.87 -5.21
N THR A 163 19.29 -11.62 -5.32
CA THR A 163 20.37 -11.25 -6.26
C THR A 163 21.65 -12.06 -6.03
N GLU A 164 22.01 -12.32 -4.76
CA GLU A 164 23.16 -13.15 -4.43
C GLU A 164 22.98 -14.60 -4.88
N ALA A 165 21.78 -15.16 -4.68
CA ALA A 165 21.44 -16.51 -5.15
C ALA A 165 21.48 -16.61 -6.68
N LEU A 166 20.91 -15.62 -7.37
CA LEU A 166 20.93 -15.53 -8.84
C LEU A 166 22.35 -15.45 -9.37
N ASN A 167 23.25 -14.67 -8.75
CA ASN A 167 24.65 -14.61 -9.16
C ASN A 167 25.37 -15.96 -9.05
N LYS A 168 25.06 -16.75 -8.01
CA LYS A 168 25.60 -18.11 -7.85
C LYS A 168 25.04 -19.07 -8.90
N LEU A 169 23.75 -18.96 -9.21
CA LEU A 169 23.10 -19.74 -10.28
C LEU A 169 23.70 -19.39 -11.65
N TYR A 170 23.81 -18.10 -11.98
CA TYR A 170 24.38 -17.62 -13.25
C TYR A 170 25.81 -18.09 -13.49
N ALA A 171 26.62 -18.22 -12.45
CA ALA A 171 27.97 -18.77 -12.57
C ALA A 171 27.96 -20.23 -13.07
N VAL A 172 27.01 -21.04 -12.62
CA VAL A 172 26.84 -22.44 -13.08
C VAL A 172 26.16 -22.48 -14.46
N GLU A 173 25.18 -21.60 -14.71
CA GLU A 173 24.51 -21.45 -16.01
C GLU A 173 25.51 -21.14 -17.14
N ALA A 174 26.47 -20.24 -16.88
CA ALA A 174 27.51 -19.91 -17.84
C ALA A 174 28.39 -21.12 -18.18
N LYS A 175 28.77 -21.94 -17.18
CA LYS A 175 29.53 -23.17 -17.39
C LYS A 175 28.75 -24.19 -18.21
N ILE A 176 27.47 -24.39 -17.90
CA ILE A 176 26.56 -25.28 -18.65
C ILE A 176 26.42 -24.81 -20.11
N ALA A 177 26.21 -23.51 -20.32
CA ALA A 177 26.02 -22.93 -21.65
C ALA A 177 27.25 -23.10 -22.55
N VAL A 178 28.46 -22.98 -21.98
CA VAL A 178 29.72 -23.25 -22.72
C VAL A 178 29.76 -24.71 -23.16
N ILE A 179 29.52 -25.66 -22.26
CA ILE A 179 29.58 -27.09 -22.61
C ILE A 179 28.52 -27.46 -23.66
N ILE A 180 27.30 -26.94 -23.56
CA ILE A 180 26.24 -27.17 -24.55
C ILE A 180 26.67 -26.71 -25.95
N LYS A 181 27.27 -25.51 -26.04
CA LYS A 181 27.75 -24.95 -27.32
C LYS A 181 28.90 -25.76 -27.93
N GLU A 182 29.86 -26.15 -27.11
CA GLU A 182 31.06 -26.88 -27.56
C GLU A 182 30.77 -28.34 -27.93
N THR A 183 29.77 -28.97 -27.30
CA THR A 183 29.44 -30.39 -27.53
C THR A 183 28.32 -30.61 -28.55
N ASN A 184 27.71 -29.54 -29.07
CA ASN A 184 26.51 -29.62 -29.90
C ASN A 184 25.41 -30.50 -29.25
N SER A 185 25.28 -30.37 -27.92
CA SER A 185 24.39 -31.19 -27.09
C SER A 185 22.92 -31.03 -27.52
N THR A 186 22.12 -32.09 -27.34
CA THR A 186 20.66 -32.02 -27.52
C THR A 186 19.96 -31.23 -26.41
N VAL A 187 20.68 -30.89 -25.33
CA VAL A 187 20.17 -30.07 -24.23
C VAL A 187 20.05 -28.61 -24.68
N SER A 188 18.85 -28.03 -24.50
CA SER A 188 18.59 -26.62 -24.85
C SER A 188 19.43 -25.65 -24.00
N LEU A 189 19.90 -24.56 -24.61
CA LEU A 189 20.52 -23.43 -23.91
C LEU A 189 19.59 -22.81 -22.86
N ASP A 190 18.28 -22.93 -23.02
CA ASP A 190 17.28 -22.43 -22.07
C ASP A 190 17.01 -23.41 -20.91
N TRP A 191 17.67 -24.58 -20.88
CA TRP A 191 17.40 -25.61 -19.86
C TRP A 191 17.47 -25.05 -18.43
N CYS A 192 18.48 -24.23 -18.12
CA CYS A 192 18.64 -23.64 -16.80
C CYS A 192 17.49 -22.67 -16.46
N THR A 193 17.12 -21.81 -17.41
CA THR A 193 16.01 -20.87 -17.28
C THR A 193 14.69 -21.59 -17.09
N ASN A 194 14.46 -22.68 -17.84
CA ASN A 194 13.27 -23.51 -17.74
C ASN A 194 13.19 -24.17 -16.36
N LYS A 195 14.28 -24.76 -15.87
CA LYS A 195 14.32 -25.40 -14.54
C LYS A 195 14.12 -24.40 -13.40
N ARG A 196 14.71 -23.21 -13.50
CA ARG A 196 14.46 -22.13 -12.54
C ARG A 196 13.00 -21.68 -12.55
N THR A 197 12.42 -21.52 -13.74
CA THR A 197 11.00 -21.14 -13.90
C THR A 197 10.08 -22.22 -13.34
N GLU A 198 10.29 -23.50 -13.67
CA GLU A 198 9.55 -24.64 -13.10
C GLU A 198 9.57 -24.60 -11.56
N LYS A 199 10.72 -24.29 -10.96
CA LYS A 199 10.85 -24.22 -9.51
C LYS A 199 10.12 -23.03 -8.89
N LEU A 200 10.16 -21.86 -9.52
CA LEU A 200 9.39 -20.69 -9.08
C LEU A 200 7.88 -20.94 -9.21
N GLU A 201 7.43 -21.57 -10.30
CA GLU A 201 6.04 -21.96 -10.48
C GLU A 201 5.60 -23.01 -9.44
N TYR A 202 6.48 -23.93 -9.07
CA TYR A 202 6.24 -24.85 -7.97
C TYR A 202 6.01 -24.13 -6.63
N PHE A 203 6.82 -23.12 -6.30
CA PHE A 203 6.61 -22.32 -5.09
C PHE A 203 5.32 -21.49 -5.13
N LYS A 204 4.98 -20.91 -6.28
CA LYS A 204 3.70 -20.22 -6.49
C LYS A 204 2.52 -21.16 -6.32
N LYS A 205 2.61 -22.37 -6.86
CA LYS A 205 1.59 -23.41 -6.71
C LYS A 205 1.41 -23.82 -5.25
N GLN A 206 2.49 -24.12 -4.53
CA GLN A 206 2.43 -24.44 -3.11
C GLN A 206 1.75 -23.32 -2.29
N LYS A 207 2.12 -22.06 -2.54
CA LYS A 207 1.46 -20.93 -1.88
C LYS A 207 -0.04 -20.91 -2.21
N THR A 208 -0.39 -21.04 -3.49
CA THR A 208 -1.79 -21.02 -3.92
C THR A 208 -2.61 -22.12 -3.26
N GLU A 209 -2.08 -23.33 -3.16
CA GLU A 209 -2.72 -24.47 -2.50
C GLU A 209 -2.87 -24.24 -0.98
N ALA A 210 -1.83 -23.72 -0.32
CA ALA A 210 -1.88 -23.41 1.11
C ALA A 210 -2.91 -22.31 1.43
N VAL A 211 -2.93 -21.24 0.64
CA VAL A 211 -3.90 -20.14 0.76
C VAL A 211 -5.33 -20.62 0.45
N ALA A 212 -5.52 -21.50 -0.54
CA ALA A 212 -6.82 -22.09 -0.83
C ALA A 212 -7.34 -22.94 0.34
N LYS A 213 -6.48 -23.76 0.95
CA LYS A 213 -6.85 -24.56 2.12
C LYS A 213 -7.21 -23.68 3.33
N ALA A 214 -6.40 -22.66 3.62
CA ALA A 214 -6.69 -21.72 4.70
C ALA A 214 -7.99 -20.93 4.45
N LEU A 215 -8.27 -20.56 3.21
CA LEU A 215 -9.52 -19.94 2.83
C LEU A 215 -10.73 -20.84 3.14
N ASP A 216 -10.64 -22.13 2.85
CA ASP A 216 -11.73 -23.07 3.17
C ASP A 216 -11.92 -23.26 4.69
N GLU A 217 -10.83 -23.28 5.46
CA GLU A 217 -10.88 -23.30 6.93
C GLU A 217 -11.53 -22.04 7.50
N LEU A 218 -11.16 -20.86 7.02
CA LEU A 218 -11.75 -19.57 7.40
C LEU A 218 -13.22 -19.49 7.00
N ARG A 219 -13.60 -19.97 5.82
CA ARG A 219 -15.01 -20.06 5.41
C ARG A 219 -15.81 -20.98 6.32
N CYS A 220 -15.23 -22.10 6.76
CA CYS A 220 -15.84 -22.99 7.74
C CYS A 220 -16.01 -22.31 9.10
N GLN A 221 -14.97 -21.61 9.58
CA GLN A 221 -15.03 -20.81 10.81
C GLN A 221 -16.09 -19.72 10.74
N TYR A 222 -16.14 -18.96 9.64
CA TYR A 222 -17.14 -17.92 9.42
C TYR A 222 -18.56 -18.47 9.48
N LYS A 223 -18.83 -19.62 8.85
CA LYS A 223 -20.13 -20.30 8.94
C LYS A 223 -20.48 -20.73 10.36
N LYS A 224 -19.50 -21.22 11.14
CA LYS A 224 -19.70 -21.58 12.55
C LYS A 224 -20.04 -20.34 13.39
N LEU A 225 -19.34 -19.24 13.19
CA LEU A 225 -19.59 -17.96 13.86
C LEU A 225 -20.97 -17.39 13.52
N LEU A 226 -21.39 -17.43 12.24
CA LEU A 226 -22.76 -17.05 11.85
C LEU A 226 -23.80 -17.87 12.62
N ALA A 227 -23.56 -19.17 12.82
CA ALA A 227 -24.48 -20.03 13.55
C ALA A 227 -24.51 -19.75 15.06
N SER A 228 -23.37 -19.41 15.67
CA SER A 228 -23.25 -19.24 17.12
C SER A 228 -23.62 -17.84 17.60
N LEU A 229 -23.32 -16.81 16.81
CA LEU A 229 -23.46 -15.41 17.21
C LEU A 229 -24.83 -14.82 16.87
N ILE A 230 -25.64 -15.51 16.05
CA ILE A 230 -26.94 -14.99 15.65
C ILE A 230 -27.88 -14.87 16.85
N ILE A 231 -28.35 -13.66 17.11
CA ILE A 231 -29.34 -13.37 18.12
C ILE A 231 -30.70 -13.61 17.49
N VAL A 232 -31.32 -14.73 17.86
CA VAL A 232 -32.71 -15.03 17.54
C VAL A 232 -33.56 -14.64 18.75
N PRO A 233 -34.27 -13.50 18.71
CA PRO A 233 -35.07 -13.04 19.84
C PRO A 233 -36.15 -14.08 20.19
N LYS A 234 -36.08 -14.64 21.41
CA LYS A 234 -37.04 -15.63 21.90
C LYS A 234 -38.39 -14.97 22.17
N LYS A 235 -39.47 -15.75 21.96
CA LYS A 235 -40.89 -15.39 22.12
C LYS A 235 -41.17 -14.73 23.47
N PHE A 236 -41.09 -13.39 23.51
CA PHE A 236 -41.90 -12.56 24.39
C PHE A 236 -42.47 -11.40 23.56
N GLY A 237 -43.64 -11.65 22.98
CA GLY A 237 -44.58 -10.61 22.54
C GLY A 237 -44.40 -9.96 21.17
N VAL A 238 -43.23 -10.01 20.53
CA VAL A 238 -43.00 -9.53 19.15
C VAL A 238 -42.02 -10.45 18.42
N LYS A 239 -42.43 -10.93 17.24
CA LYS A 239 -41.55 -11.68 16.33
C LYS A 239 -40.60 -10.70 15.65
N ARG A 240 -39.29 -10.79 15.90
CA ARG A 240 -38.26 -9.96 15.24
C ARG A 240 -37.30 -10.84 14.43
N SER A 241 -36.77 -10.29 13.35
CA SER A 241 -35.74 -10.95 12.54
C SER A 241 -34.49 -11.24 13.38
N GLY A 242 -33.80 -12.33 13.06
CA GLY A 242 -32.48 -12.59 13.60
C GLY A 242 -31.49 -11.50 13.18
N HIS A 243 -30.56 -11.13 14.06
CA HIS A 243 -29.51 -10.16 13.79
C HIS A 243 -28.22 -10.56 14.51
N TYR A 244 -27.11 -9.91 14.17
CA TYR A 244 -25.87 -9.96 14.94
C TYR A 244 -25.73 -8.62 15.66
N ASP A 245 -25.26 -8.64 16.91
CA ASP A 245 -24.94 -7.43 17.66
C ASP A 245 -23.52 -6.92 17.31
N ASP A 246 -23.11 -5.77 17.85
CA ASP A 246 -21.82 -5.15 17.52
C ASP A 246 -20.62 -6.06 17.78
N ASN A 247 -20.69 -6.90 18.82
CA ASN A 247 -19.64 -7.87 19.13
C ASN A 247 -19.63 -9.01 18.11
N GLY A 248 -20.81 -9.55 17.77
CA GLY A 248 -20.92 -10.58 16.74
C GLY A 248 -20.50 -10.07 15.36
N GLU A 249 -20.83 -8.83 15.01
CA GLU A 249 -20.39 -8.16 13.79
C GLU A 249 -18.88 -7.97 13.77
N LYS A 250 -18.27 -7.62 14.89
CA LYS A 250 -16.81 -7.47 15.01
C LYS A 250 -16.08 -8.80 14.84
N GLU A 251 -16.57 -9.88 15.46
CA GLU A 251 -15.99 -11.23 15.31
C GLU A 251 -16.13 -11.74 13.87
N LEU A 252 -17.30 -11.54 13.24
CA LEU A 252 -17.52 -11.89 11.84
C LEU A 252 -16.62 -11.07 10.90
N SER A 253 -16.50 -9.77 11.14
CA SER A 253 -15.66 -8.86 10.33
C SER A 253 -14.19 -9.26 10.41
N SER A 254 -13.70 -9.65 11.59
CA SER A 254 -12.32 -10.13 11.76
C SER A 254 -12.02 -11.34 10.86
N VAL A 255 -12.92 -12.33 10.81
CA VAL A 255 -12.74 -13.51 9.95
C VAL A 255 -12.96 -13.17 8.48
N GLU A 256 -13.88 -12.25 8.17
CA GLU A 256 -14.08 -11.76 6.81
C GLU A 256 -12.83 -11.06 6.26
N ASP A 257 -12.13 -10.27 7.07
CA ASP A 257 -10.91 -9.59 6.65
C ASP A 257 -9.77 -10.58 6.38
N ASP A 258 -9.64 -11.63 7.19
CA ASP A 258 -8.73 -12.75 6.90
C ASP A 258 -9.10 -13.48 5.60
N ILE A 259 -10.40 -13.65 5.32
CA ILE A 259 -10.89 -14.22 4.05
C ILE A 259 -10.52 -13.31 2.87
N LYS A 260 -10.77 -12.00 2.95
CA LYS A 260 -10.41 -11.03 1.91
C LYS A 260 -8.90 -11.02 1.64
N LEU A 261 -8.10 -11.07 2.71
CA LEU A 261 -6.64 -11.14 2.60
C LEU A 261 -6.20 -12.40 1.85
N ASN A 262 -6.83 -13.55 2.09
CA ASN A 262 -6.55 -14.78 1.34
C ASN A 262 -6.93 -14.63 -0.15
N TYR A 263 -8.06 -14.02 -0.50
CA TYR A 263 -8.41 -13.72 -1.91
C TYR A 263 -7.35 -12.85 -2.60
N TYR A 264 -6.91 -11.78 -1.93
CA TYR A 264 -5.82 -10.93 -2.41
C TYR A 264 -4.53 -11.73 -2.63
N ASN A 265 -4.16 -12.58 -1.67
CA ASN A 265 -2.97 -13.43 -1.77
C ASN A 265 -3.04 -14.51 -2.88
N MET A 266 -4.25 -14.85 -3.33
CA MET A 266 -4.48 -15.71 -4.52
C MET A 266 -4.50 -14.92 -5.84
N GLY A 267 -4.38 -13.59 -5.80
CA GLY A 267 -4.56 -12.74 -6.98
C GLY A 267 -5.99 -12.75 -7.52
N LYS A 268 -6.99 -13.06 -6.67
CA LYS A 268 -8.40 -13.10 -7.06
C LYS A 268 -9.15 -11.91 -6.47
N SER A 269 -10.07 -11.34 -7.25
CA SER A 269 -11.00 -10.34 -6.71
C SER A 269 -11.94 -11.02 -5.71
N TYR A 270 -12.14 -10.39 -4.55
CA TYR A 270 -13.11 -10.83 -3.57
C TYR A 270 -14.53 -10.71 -4.15
N ASP A 271 -15.32 -11.79 -4.05
CA ASP A 271 -16.63 -11.94 -4.69
C ASP A 271 -17.81 -11.68 -3.74
N ASN A 272 -17.54 -11.01 -2.61
CA ASN A 272 -18.50 -10.74 -1.53
C ASN A 272 -19.11 -12.02 -0.92
N TRP A 273 -18.33 -13.12 -0.86
CA TRP A 273 -18.80 -14.40 -0.34
C TRP A 273 -19.35 -14.31 1.10
N CYS A 274 -18.65 -13.63 2.02
CA CYS A 274 -19.07 -13.53 3.43
C CYS A 274 -20.41 -12.80 3.58
N LYS A 275 -20.61 -11.72 2.81
CA LYS A 275 -21.87 -10.98 2.73
C LYS A 275 -23.01 -11.85 2.20
N LYS A 276 -22.79 -12.59 1.11
CA LYS A 276 -23.79 -13.52 0.54
C LYS A 276 -24.18 -14.59 1.56
N GLU A 277 -23.21 -15.19 2.23
CA GLU A 277 -23.46 -16.26 3.19
C GLU A 277 -24.14 -15.75 4.47
N LYS A 278 -23.74 -14.58 4.98
CA LYS A 278 -24.41 -13.89 6.09
C LYS A 278 -25.87 -13.59 5.77
N ASN A 279 -26.15 -13.06 4.58
CA ASN A 279 -27.51 -12.77 4.13
C ASN A 279 -28.36 -14.04 4.00
N LYS A 280 -27.80 -15.15 3.48
CA LYS A 280 -28.49 -16.45 3.47
C LYS A 280 -28.82 -16.93 4.89
N TYR A 281 -27.91 -16.72 5.84
CA TYR A 281 -28.13 -17.11 7.23
C TYR A 281 -29.23 -16.27 7.89
N LEU A 282 -29.18 -14.95 7.72
CA LEU A 282 -30.21 -14.02 8.22
C LEU A 282 -31.58 -14.27 7.59
N ALA A 283 -31.64 -14.60 6.30
CA ALA A 283 -32.89 -14.91 5.59
C ALA A 283 -33.66 -16.08 6.23
N LYS A 284 -32.98 -17.07 6.83
CA LYS A 284 -33.63 -18.17 7.55
C LYS A 284 -34.40 -17.72 8.79
N TYR A 285 -34.04 -16.57 9.34
CA TYR A 285 -34.63 -15.97 10.53
C TYR A 285 -35.29 -14.63 10.22
N HIS A 286 -35.51 -14.32 8.93
CA HIS A 286 -36.17 -13.11 8.49
C HIS A 286 -37.67 -13.21 8.76
N ILE A 287 -38.24 -12.12 9.29
CA ILE A 287 -39.66 -12.00 9.56
C ILE A 287 -40.17 -10.83 8.73
N ASP A 288 -41.17 -11.09 7.90
CA ASP A 288 -41.69 -10.15 6.92
C ASP A 288 -42.16 -8.84 7.60
N ASN A 289 -41.65 -7.71 7.08
CA ASN A 289 -41.78 -6.37 7.67
C ASN A 289 -43.24 -5.93 7.83
N LYS A 290 -44.15 -6.42 6.97
CA LYS A 290 -45.60 -6.16 7.12
C LYS A 290 -46.14 -6.67 8.45
N SER A 291 -45.61 -7.77 8.99
CA SER A 291 -46.08 -8.35 10.25
C SER A 291 -45.52 -7.65 11.49
N VAL A 292 -44.34 -7.04 11.38
CA VAL A 292 -43.66 -6.31 12.46
C VAL A 292 -44.19 -4.89 12.59
N ALA A 293 -44.41 -4.21 11.46
CA ALA A 293 -45.05 -2.90 11.41
C ALA A 293 -46.47 -2.96 12.00
N LEU A 294 -47.29 -3.93 11.60
CA LEU A 294 -48.66 -4.11 12.15
C LEU A 294 -48.65 -4.39 13.66
N GLN A 295 -47.64 -5.10 14.17
CA GLN A 295 -47.49 -5.40 15.61
C GLN A 295 -46.96 -4.20 16.42
N LEU A 296 -46.14 -3.33 15.83
CA LEU A 296 -45.61 -2.10 16.45
C LEU A 296 -46.64 -0.97 16.45
N PHE A 297 -47.36 -0.75 15.34
CA PHE A 297 -48.45 0.23 15.25
C PHE A 297 -49.61 -0.08 16.20
N ALA A 298 -49.89 -1.36 16.45
CA ALA A 298 -50.94 -1.77 17.39
C ALA A 298 -50.54 -1.64 18.88
N LYS A 299 -49.26 -1.41 19.21
CA LYS A 299 -48.78 -1.48 20.61
C LYS A 299 -48.09 -0.22 21.16
N ILE A 300 -47.73 0.76 20.33
CA ILE A 300 -46.93 1.90 20.82
C ILE A 300 -47.49 3.22 20.28
N GLY A 301 -48.33 3.87 21.08
CA GLY A 301 -48.35 5.34 21.10
C GLY A 301 -46.98 5.83 21.58
N ILE A 302 -46.39 6.77 20.84
CA ILE A 302 -45.17 7.60 21.03
C ILE A 302 -44.72 7.80 22.51
N PRO A 303 -43.44 8.10 22.90
CA PRO A 303 -42.13 8.30 22.19
C PRO A 303 -40.89 7.59 22.84
N ALA A 304 -39.72 7.59 22.17
CA ALA A 304 -38.39 7.57 22.82
C ALA A 304 -37.30 8.02 21.81
N ALA A 305 -36.58 9.12 22.02
CA ALA A 305 -35.41 9.31 22.89
C ALA A 305 -34.06 9.00 22.19
N VAL A 306 -33.30 10.09 22.07
CA VAL A 306 -31.91 10.31 21.64
C VAL A 306 -30.92 9.17 21.96
N VAL A 307 -30.12 8.78 20.96
CA VAL A 307 -28.73 8.34 21.15
C VAL A 307 -27.85 9.01 20.10
N ILE A 308 -27.14 10.07 20.50
CA ILE A 308 -26.00 10.61 19.76
C ILE A 308 -24.76 9.91 20.30
N GLY A 309 -23.96 9.31 19.42
CA GLY A 309 -22.62 8.83 19.71
C GLY A 309 -21.66 9.27 18.62
N ALA A 310 -20.79 10.24 18.94
CA ALA A 310 -19.72 10.69 18.08
C ALA A 310 -18.51 9.74 18.14
N SER A 311 -18.02 9.32 16.98
CA SER A 311 -16.62 8.96 16.72
C SER A 311 -16.48 8.90 15.20
N GLY A 312 -15.65 9.69 14.54
CA GLY A 312 -14.21 9.73 14.76
C GLY A 312 -13.59 9.17 13.49
N THR A 313 -12.87 10.02 12.77
CA THR A 313 -12.21 9.77 11.49
C THR A 313 -11.50 8.43 11.44
N GLY A 314 -11.97 7.52 10.58
CA GLY A 314 -11.31 6.27 10.25
C GLY A 314 -11.93 5.71 8.97
N ILE A 315 -11.17 5.73 7.88
CA ILE A 315 -11.60 5.18 6.60
C ILE A 315 -11.69 3.66 6.76
N SER A 316 -12.89 3.16 7.02
CA SER A 316 -13.22 1.73 7.03
C SER A 316 -13.91 1.41 5.71
N TYR A 317 -13.30 0.55 4.89
CA TYR A 317 -13.91 0.07 3.65
C TYR A 317 -15.11 -0.84 3.98
N MET A 318 -16.30 -0.23 4.02
CA MET A 318 -17.57 -0.89 4.22
C MET A 318 -18.02 -1.64 2.97
N THR A 319 -18.66 -2.81 3.13
CA THR A 319 -19.31 -3.48 1.99
C THR A 319 -20.51 -2.66 1.49
N SER A 320 -20.86 -2.79 0.21
CA SER A 320 -21.91 -1.97 -0.41
C SER A 320 -23.31 -2.04 0.23
N SER A 321 -23.71 -3.10 0.95
CA SER A 321 -25.07 -3.15 1.57
C SER A 321 -25.08 -2.50 2.93
N SER A 322 -24.07 -2.78 3.77
CA SER A 322 -23.93 -2.09 5.06
C SER A 322 -23.74 -0.58 4.88
N ALA A 323 -23.06 -0.16 3.81
CA ALA A 323 -22.92 1.26 3.49
C ALA A 323 -24.20 1.87 2.90
N ILE A 324 -24.99 1.10 2.13
CA ILE A 324 -26.32 1.54 1.68
C ILE A 324 -27.28 1.61 2.86
N GLU A 325 -27.30 0.63 3.77
CA GLU A 325 -28.13 0.61 4.97
C GLU A 325 -27.76 1.75 5.92
N GLN A 326 -26.47 2.03 6.11
CA GLN A 326 -26.04 3.20 6.87
C GLN A 326 -26.37 4.52 6.17
N PHE A 327 -26.26 4.57 4.84
CA PHE A 327 -26.69 5.72 4.06
C PHE A 327 -28.20 5.94 4.23
N GLU A 328 -29.03 4.94 3.98
CA GLU A 328 -30.49 4.98 4.11
C GLU A 328 -30.92 5.30 5.55
N HIS A 329 -30.23 4.76 6.55
CA HIS A 329 -30.46 5.10 7.95
C HIS A 329 -30.09 6.55 8.25
N THR A 330 -28.99 7.06 7.69
CA THR A 330 -28.58 8.47 7.86
C THR A 330 -29.55 9.41 7.15
N ILE A 331 -30.06 9.03 5.97
CA ILE A 331 -31.15 9.75 5.29
C ILE A 331 -32.40 9.76 6.16
N ALA A 332 -32.86 8.61 6.65
CA ALA A 332 -34.06 8.51 7.49
C ALA A 332 -33.94 9.31 8.80
N LEU A 333 -32.75 9.33 9.43
CA LEU A 333 -32.48 10.20 10.57
C LEU A 333 -32.55 11.68 10.19
N GLY A 334 -31.99 12.05 9.02
CA GLY A 334 -32.08 13.41 8.50
C GLY A 334 -33.52 13.83 8.25
N GLU A 335 -34.34 12.96 7.63
CA GLU A 335 -35.77 13.17 7.43
C GLU A 335 -36.52 13.34 8.75
N GLN A 336 -36.18 12.53 9.77
CA GLN A 336 -36.76 12.67 11.10
C GLN A 336 -36.42 14.02 11.74
N GLN A 337 -35.16 14.47 11.63
CA GLN A 337 -34.76 15.79 12.14
C GLN A 337 -35.44 16.92 11.38
N ALA A 338 -35.57 16.81 10.05
CA ALA A 338 -36.29 17.79 9.23
C ALA A 338 -37.77 17.87 9.63
N ALA A 339 -38.42 16.72 9.83
CA ALA A 339 -39.80 16.65 10.32
C ALA A 339 -39.96 17.22 11.75
N ALA A 340 -38.92 17.16 12.57
CA ALA A 340 -38.88 17.77 13.90
C ALA A 340 -38.56 19.27 13.89
N GLY A 341 -38.32 19.88 12.73
CA GLY A 341 -37.94 21.30 12.60
C GLY A 341 -36.46 21.58 12.88
N GLU A 342 -35.64 20.53 13.03
CA GLU A 342 -34.20 20.61 13.33
C GLU A 342 -33.38 20.64 12.02
N TYR A 343 -33.66 21.61 11.16
CA TYR A 343 -33.16 21.67 9.78
C TYR A 343 -31.63 21.71 9.66
N GLY A 344 -30.95 22.41 10.57
CA GLY A 344 -29.48 22.43 10.60
C GLY A 344 -28.87 21.04 10.84
N LYS A 345 -29.47 20.25 11.73
CA LYS A 345 -29.05 18.86 12.00
C LYS A 345 -29.39 17.94 10.84
N ALA A 346 -30.57 18.11 10.24
CA ALA A 346 -30.98 17.35 9.06
C ALA A 346 -29.99 17.54 7.89
N ILE A 347 -29.67 18.79 7.55
CA ILE A 347 -28.72 19.11 6.48
C ILE A 347 -27.32 18.59 6.79
N GLN A 348 -26.90 18.61 8.05
CA GLN A 348 -25.63 18.01 8.46
C GLN A 348 -25.61 16.49 8.24
N LEU A 349 -26.70 15.79 8.58
CA LEU A 349 -26.84 14.35 8.35
C LEU A 349 -26.82 14.01 6.84
N PHE A 350 -27.56 14.76 6.02
CA PHE A 350 -27.53 14.58 4.56
C PHE A 350 -26.15 14.89 3.96
N SER A 351 -25.48 15.93 4.44
CA SER A 351 -24.11 16.28 4.01
C SER A 351 -23.09 15.20 4.38
N ASN A 352 -23.24 14.60 5.56
CA ASN A 352 -22.43 13.46 5.98
C ASN A 352 -22.70 12.24 5.10
N ALA A 353 -23.97 11.97 4.76
CA ALA A 353 -24.35 10.88 3.86
C ALA A 353 -23.75 11.07 2.46
N LYS A 354 -23.77 12.30 1.92
CA LYS A 354 -23.14 12.68 0.65
C LYS A 354 -21.63 12.47 0.67
N ASN A 355 -20.93 13.04 1.66
CA ASN A 355 -19.47 13.13 1.66
C ASN A 355 -18.77 11.84 2.08
N ASN A 356 -19.43 11.01 2.90
CA ASN A 356 -18.81 9.79 3.45
C ASN A 356 -19.16 8.51 2.67
N TYR A 357 -20.03 8.58 1.66
CA TYR A 357 -20.42 7.42 0.87
C TYR A 357 -19.41 7.12 -0.26
N THR A 358 -18.61 6.07 -0.09
CA THR A 358 -17.58 5.63 -1.07
C THR A 358 -17.71 4.16 -1.49
N ALA A 359 -18.80 3.49 -1.10
CA ALA A 359 -18.85 2.03 -0.99
C ALA A 359 -19.65 1.28 -2.07
N SER A 360 -20.19 1.94 -3.11
CA SER A 360 -20.91 1.25 -4.21
C SER A 360 -20.36 1.55 -5.61
N PHE A 361 -20.76 0.72 -6.58
CA PHE A 361 -20.47 0.92 -8.02
C PHE A 361 -21.23 2.10 -8.65
N ARG A 362 -22.10 2.79 -7.89
CA ARG A 362 -22.86 4.00 -8.31
C ARG A 362 -22.79 5.08 -7.22
N PRO A 363 -21.60 5.56 -6.84
CA PRO A 363 -21.47 6.55 -5.77
C PRO A 363 -22.21 7.85 -6.12
N GLY A 364 -22.20 8.26 -7.39
CA GLY A 364 -22.93 9.43 -7.87
C GLY A 364 -24.44 9.36 -7.60
N HIS A 365 -25.08 8.21 -7.80
CA HIS A 365 -26.53 8.06 -7.59
C HIS A 365 -26.94 8.29 -6.13
N TYR A 366 -26.19 7.75 -5.17
CA TYR A 366 -26.50 7.93 -3.74
C TYR A 366 -26.12 9.33 -3.25
N GLN A 367 -25.03 9.90 -3.79
CA GLN A 367 -24.68 11.28 -3.52
C GLN A 367 -25.76 12.25 -4.05
N GLU A 368 -26.35 11.96 -5.20
CA GLU A 368 -27.49 12.71 -5.76
C GLU A 368 -28.72 12.64 -4.85
N ILE A 369 -29.08 11.46 -4.32
CA ILE A 369 -30.20 11.33 -3.35
C ILE A 369 -29.97 12.25 -2.13
N ALA A 370 -28.76 12.24 -1.57
CA ALA A 370 -28.46 13.12 -0.43
C ALA A 370 -28.52 14.61 -0.81
N VAL A 371 -28.13 14.97 -2.04
CA VAL A 371 -28.27 16.34 -2.57
C VAL A 371 -29.75 16.72 -2.75
N GLU A 372 -30.59 15.81 -3.23
CA GLU A 372 -32.04 16.03 -3.36
C GLU A 372 -32.68 16.36 -2.00
N HIS A 373 -32.33 15.62 -0.95
CA HIS A 373 -32.82 15.91 0.40
C HIS A 373 -32.32 17.26 0.95
N ILE A 374 -31.07 17.64 0.68
CA ILE A 374 -30.54 18.96 1.04
C ILE A 374 -31.34 20.05 0.33
N ASN A 375 -31.53 19.92 -0.99
CA ASN A 375 -32.24 20.90 -1.80
C ASN A 375 -33.70 21.03 -1.37
N ALA A 376 -34.40 19.90 -1.15
CA ALA A 376 -35.78 19.89 -0.67
C ALA A 376 -35.90 20.57 0.71
N THR A 377 -35.00 20.25 1.64
CA THR A 377 -35.02 20.86 2.99
C THR A 377 -34.79 22.37 2.94
N VAL A 378 -33.84 22.83 2.13
CA VAL A 378 -33.57 24.27 1.97
C VAL A 378 -34.76 24.97 1.29
N ASN A 379 -35.36 24.36 0.28
CA ASN A 379 -36.57 24.89 -0.36
C ASN A 379 -37.73 24.99 0.64
N ASP A 380 -37.99 23.97 1.43
CA ASP A 380 -39.08 23.97 2.42
C ASP A 380 -38.86 25.07 3.49
N VAL A 381 -37.62 25.23 3.94
CA VAL A 381 -37.25 26.28 4.90
C VAL A 381 -37.40 27.67 4.30
N THR A 382 -36.93 27.90 3.08
CA THR A 382 -37.01 29.22 2.43
C THR A 382 -38.46 29.59 2.08
N GLN A 383 -39.27 28.64 1.60
CA GLN A 383 -40.70 28.85 1.38
C GLN A 383 -41.46 29.11 2.69
N SER A 384 -41.16 28.34 3.75
CA SER A 384 -41.75 28.56 5.07
C SER A 384 -41.37 29.90 5.66
N CYS A 385 -40.12 30.36 5.46
CA CYS A 385 -39.67 31.68 5.85
C CYS A 385 -40.49 32.77 5.14
N VAL A 386 -40.65 32.69 3.82
CA VAL A 386 -41.44 33.66 3.05
C VAL A 386 -42.90 33.69 3.55
N LYS A 387 -43.50 32.51 3.77
CA LYS A 387 -44.86 32.43 4.32
C LYS A 387 -44.97 33.05 5.72
N MET A 388 -44.02 32.79 6.61
CA MET A 388 -43.99 33.41 7.95
C MET A 388 -43.82 34.93 7.87
N VAL A 389 -43.07 35.44 6.88
CA VAL A 389 -42.96 36.87 6.61
C VAL A 389 -44.32 37.47 6.19
N GLU A 390 -45.05 36.80 5.30
CA GLU A 390 -46.41 37.21 4.89
C GLU A 390 -47.40 37.19 6.06
N GLU A 391 -47.27 36.23 6.98
CA GLU A 391 -48.04 36.12 8.22
C GLU A 391 -47.61 37.11 9.31
N GLY A 392 -46.53 37.89 9.08
CA GLY A 392 -46.01 38.87 10.04
C GLY A 392 -45.20 38.28 11.21
N ARG A 393 -44.86 36.99 11.16
CA ARG A 393 -44.07 36.25 12.16
C ARG A 393 -42.56 36.39 11.89
N LEU A 394 -42.07 37.63 11.96
CA LEU A 394 -40.74 37.99 11.46
C LEU A 394 -39.58 37.33 12.24
N ILE A 395 -39.72 37.10 13.55
CA ILE A 395 -38.66 36.45 14.33
C ILE A 395 -38.58 34.96 14.03
N ASP A 396 -39.73 34.31 13.95
CA ASP A 396 -39.81 32.90 13.62
C ASP A 396 -39.18 32.67 12.24
N ALA A 397 -39.49 33.55 11.27
CA ALA A 397 -38.88 33.56 9.94
C ALA A 397 -37.35 33.74 10.00
N ASN A 398 -36.86 34.74 10.76
CA ASN A 398 -35.43 34.99 10.92
C ASN A 398 -34.69 33.81 11.57
N THR A 399 -35.25 33.27 12.66
CA THR A 399 -34.70 32.14 13.40
C THR A 399 -34.64 30.88 12.53
N LEU A 400 -35.71 30.63 11.79
CA LEU A 400 -35.82 29.52 10.86
C LEU A 400 -34.77 29.63 9.74
N LEU A 401 -34.62 30.82 9.13
CA LEU A 401 -33.63 31.03 8.07
C LEU A 401 -32.18 30.89 8.59
N LEU A 402 -31.90 31.38 9.79
CA LEU A 402 -30.59 31.26 10.45
C LEU A 402 -30.25 29.83 10.90
N SER A 403 -31.25 28.93 10.98
CA SER A 403 -31.01 27.52 11.29
C SER A 403 -30.27 26.77 10.18
N LEU A 404 -30.24 27.33 8.96
CA LEU A 404 -29.55 26.73 7.82
C LEU A 404 -28.02 26.88 7.95
N PRO A 405 -27.25 25.81 7.70
CA PRO A 405 -25.80 25.86 7.83
C PRO A 405 -25.15 26.63 6.67
N HIS A 406 -24.66 27.84 6.95
CA HIS A 406 -24.11 28.78 5.96
C HIS A 406 -23.11 28.15 4.98
N LYS A 407 -22.21 27.28 5.48
CA LYS A 407 -21.19 26.63 4.65
C LYS A 407 -21.80 25.82 3.49
N VAL A 408 -22.84 25.02 3.78
CA VAL A 408 -23.51 24.17 2.78
C VAL A 408 -24.27 25.02 1.77
N ILE A 409 -24.87 26.11 2.23
CA ILE A 409 -25.59 27.06 1.37
C ILE A 409 -24.64 27.79 0.42
N SER A 410 -23.49 28.27 0.92
CA SER A 410 -22.52 29.03 0.12
C SER A 410 -21.76 28.19 -0.91
N GLU A 411 -21.68 26.88 -0.72
CA GLU A 411 -21.00 25.95 -1.64
C GLU A 411 -21.85 25.60 -2.87
N ASN A 412 -23.13 25.98 -2.91
CA ASN A 412 -24.05 25.75 -4.02
C ASN A 412 -24.74 27.05 -4.45
N GLU A 413 -24.44 27.52 -5.66
CA GLU A 413 -24.94 28.78 -6.21
C GLU A 413 -26.48 28.88 -6.18
N GLN A 414 -27.17 27.81 -6.59
CA GLN A 414 -28.65 27.78 -6.62
C GLN A 414 -29.25 27.87 -5.21
N LEU A 415 -28.64 27.20 -4.22
CA LEU A 415 -29.10 27.28 -2.83
C LEU A 415 -28.82 28.66 -2.23
N SER A 416 -27.69 29.27 -2.59
CA SER A 416 -27.34 30.61 -2.17
C SER A 416 -28.33 31.64 -2.71
N GLU A 417 -28.72 31.55 -3.98
CA GLU A 417 -29.74 32.41 -4.59
C GLU A 417 -31.09 32.29 -3.87
N GLN A 418 -31.57 31.07 -3.61
CA GLN A 418 -32.83 30.85 -2.89
C GLN A 418 -32.80 31.43 -1.47
N TYR A 419 -31.72 31.17 -0.74
CA TYR A 419 -31.51 31.72 0.60
C TYR A 419 -31.53 33.24 0.58
N ASN A 420 -30.78 33.86 -0.33
CA ASN A 420 -30.67 35.31 -0.44
C ASN A 420 -32.00 35.96 -0.84
N ALA A 421 -32.80 35.31 -1.70
CA ALA A 421 -34.13 35.78 -2.05
C ALA A 421 -35.07 35.79 -0.82
N ALA A 422 -35.12 34.69 -0.06
CA ALA A 422 -35.93 34.61 1.16
C ALA A 422 -35.46 35.62 2.23
N LYS A 423 -34.14 35.77 2.38
CA LYS A 423 -33.54 36.78 3.27
C LYS A 423 -33.89 38.20 2.85
N SER A 424 -33.81 38.52 1.56
CA SER A 424 -34.18 39.84 1.04
C SER A 424 -35.66 40.15 1.27
N ALA A 425 -36.55 39.16 1.17
CA ALA A 425 -37.96 39.34 1.47
C ALA A 425 -38.18 39.63 2.98
N LEU A 426 -37.49 38.91 3.85
CA LEU A 426 -37.50 39.16 5.30
C LEU A 426 -36.96 40.54 5.66
N ASP A 427 -35.78 40.90 5.15
CA ASP A 427 -35.14 42.20 5.42
C ASP A 427 -36.02 43.35 4.94
N LYS A 428 -36.65 43.21 3.77
CA LYS A 428 -37.63 44.18 3.27
C LYS A 428 -38.83 44.31 4.22
N ALA A 429 -39.42 43.21 4.67
CA ALA A 429 -40.56 43.25 5.58
C ALA A 429 -40.24 43.84 6.97
N ILE A 430 -39.00 43.67 7.43
CA ILE A 430 -38.48 44.30 8.65
C ILE A 430 -38.36 45.82 8.44
N ASN A 431 -37.76 46.26 7.33
CA ASN A 431 -37.57 47.67 7.02
C ASN A 431 -38.90 48.39 6.80
N ASP A 432 -39.81 47.81 6.01
CA ASP A 432 -41.17 48.31 5.79
C ASP A 432 -42.01 48.24 7.08
N GLY A 433 -41.55 47.51 8.10
CA GLY A 433 -42.24 47.31 9.36
C GLY A 433 -42.51 48.62 10.10
N LEU A 434 -41.52 49.51 10.20
CA LEU A 434 -41.67 50.80 10.89
C LEU A 434 -42.68 51.71 10.17
N ASP A 435 -42.60 51.79 8.84
CA ASP A 435 -43.49 52.62 8.03
C ASP A 435 -44.95 52.14 8.13
N ASN A 436 -45.16 50.82 8.18
CA ASN A 436 -46.48 50.24 8.41
C ASN A 436 -47.05 50.61 9.78
N LEU A 437 -46.22 50.63 10.84
CA LEU A 437 -46.65 51.05 12.17
C LEU A 437 -47.04 52.53 12.18
N ILE A 438 -46.25 53.39 11.53
CA ILE A 438 -46.53 54.83 11.44
C ILE A 438 -47.84 55.07 10.67
N SER A 439 -48.05 54.37 9.56
CA SER A 439 -49.26 54.46 8.74
C SER A 439 -50.51 54.02 9.50
N ASP A 440 -50.42 52.94 10.31
CA ASP A 440 -51.52 52.47 11.15
C ASP A 440 -51.86 53.48 12.26
N ILE A 441 -50.86 54.05 12.96
CA ILE A 441 -51.08 55.12 13.94
C ILE A 441 -51.81 56.31 13.32
N ALA A 442 -51.38 56.74 12.12
CA ALA A 442 -52.01 57.85 11.41
C ALA A 442 -53.48 57.55 11.04
N SER A 443 -53.77 56.30 10.68
CA SER A 443 -55.10 55.87 10.22
C SER A 443 -56.04 55.46 11.35
N ASN A 444 -55.50 55.11 12.53
CA ASN A 444 -56.24 54.59 13.68
C ASN A 444 -56.19 55.56 14.88
N HIS A 445 -56.52 56.83 14.61
CA HIS A 445 -56.68 57.89 15.63
C HIS A 445 -55.49 58.06 16.59
N GLY A 446 -54.27 57.86 16.09
CA GLY A 446 -53.04 58.02 16.88
C GLY A 446 -52.70 56.83 17.77
N LYS A 447 -53.30 55.65 17.55
CA LYS A 447 -53.02 54.41 18.28
C LYS A 447 -52.74 53.24 17.36
N LEU A 448 -51.97 52.27 17.80
CA LEU A 448 -51.79 51.02 17.07
C LEU A 448 -53.02 50.10 17.19
N SER A 449 -53.37 49.46 16.09
CA SER A 449 -54.24 48.28 16.08
C SER A 449 -53.58 47.11 16.81
N ASP A 450 -54.36 46.12 17.22
CA ASP A 450 -53.83 44.96 17.95
C ASP A 450 -52.85 44.14 17.10
N THR A 451 -53.07 44.05 15.79
CA THR A 451 -52.15 43.42 14.82
C THR A 451 -50.83 44.19 14.74
N SER A 452 -50.87 45.52 14.70
CA SER A 452 -49.64 46.34 14.66
C SER A 452 -48.88 46.34 15.99
N LYS A 453 -49.57 46.19 17.12
CA LYS A 453 -48.91 45.98 18.43
C LYS A 453 -48.15 44.66 18.46
N GLN A 454 -48.70 43.59 17.88
CA GLN A 454 -47.99 42.31 17.73
C GLN A 454 -46.76 42.48 16.83
N LYS A 455 -46.90 43.16 15.69
CA LYS A 455 -45.80 43.44 14.77
C LYS A 455 -44.68 44.28 15.39
N LEU A 456 -45.03 45.29 16.20
CA LEU A 456 -44.07 46.09 16.97
C LEU A 456 -43.26 45.22 17.96
N ASN A 457 -43.93 44.31 18.66
CA ASN A 457 -43.26 43.39 19.58
C ASN A 457 -42.30 42.44 18.84
N GLU A 458 -42.68 41.99 17.65
CA GLU A 458 -41.81 41.15 16.82
C GLU A 458 -40.56 41.91 16.37
N LEU A 459 -40.74 43.12 15.81
CA LEU A 459 -39.61 43.97 15.36
C LEU A 459 -38.66 44.33 16.50
N LEU A 460 -39.17 44.59 17.72
CA LEU A 460 -38.35 44.90 18.89
C LEU A 460 -37.55 43.72 19.42
N LYS A 461 -38.00 42.49 19.23
CA LYS A 461 -37.16 41.33 19.60
C LYS A 461 -36.06 41.10 18.56
N ILE A 462 -36.27 41.51 17.30
CA ILE A 462 -35.23 41.47 16.24
C ILE A 462 -34.20 42.58 16.45
N ASN A 463 -34.67 43.82 16.66
CA ASN A 463 -33.82 44.98 16.91
C ASN A 463 -34.23 45.69 18.21
N PRO A 464 -33.77 45.18 19.38
CA PRO A 464 -34.20 45.68 20.69
C PRO A 464 -33.77 47.11 20.99
N ASN A 465 -32.75 47.61 20.28
CA ASN A 465 -32.18 48.94 20.52
C ASN A 465 -32.66 49.98 19.50
N ASP A 466 -33.62 49.63 18.62
CA ASP A 466 -34.14 50.58 17.65
C ASP A 466 -34.85 51.74 18.35
N TYR A 467 -34.38 52.96 18.10
CA TYR A 467 -34.89 54.17 18.75
C TYR A 467 -36.39 54.39 18.46
N TRP A 468 -36.81 54.23 17.20
CA TRP A 468 -38.18 54.55 16.77
C TRP A 468 -39.17 53.50 17.26
N LEU A 469 -38.81 52.22 17.21
CA LEU A 469 -39.67 51.15 17.75
C LEU A 469 -39.86 51.30 19.27
N ASN A 470 -38.79 51.61 20.00
CA ASN A 470 -38.88 51.84 21.45
C ASN A 470 -39.69 53.11 21.79
N PHE A 471 -39.55 54.17 20.98
CA PHE A 471 -40.37 55.36 21.11
C PHE A 471 -41.87 55.05 20.94
N ILE A 472 -42.25 54.32 19.90
CA ILE A 472 -43.64 53.91 19.65
C ILE A 472 -44.17 53.07 20.82
N LYS A 473 -43.42 52.07 21.28
CA LYS A 473 -43.80 51.22 22.41
C LYS A 473 -44.03 52.00 23.71
N ASN A 474 -43.22 53.01 23.98
CA ASN A 474 -43.35 53.83 25.17
C ASN A 474 -44.55 54.80 25.11
N LYS A 475 -45.00 55.17 23.90
CA LYS A 475 -46.16 56.05 23.69
C LYS A 475 -47.50 55.30 23.65
N GLU A 476 -47.48 53.99 23.43
CA GLU A 476 -48.65 53.10 23.49
C GLU A 476 -49.02 52.66 24.92
N ARG A 477 -48.15 52.91 25.91
CA ARG A 477 -48.45 52.81 27.35
C ARG A 477 -49.26 54.00 27.81
#